data_AF-A0A1G2XRZ7-F1
#
_entry.id   AF-A0A1G2XRZ7-F1
#
_cell.length_a   1.000
_cell.length_b   1.000
_cell.length_c   1.000
_cell.angle_alpha   90.00
_cell.angle_beta   90.00
_cell.angle_gamma   90.00
#
_symmetry.space_group_name_H-M   'P 1'
#
loop_
_entity.id
_entity.type
_entity.pdbx_description
1 polymer ?
#
loop_
_entity_poly.entity_id
_entity_poly.type
_entity_poly.pdbx_seq_one_letter_code
_entity_poly.pdbx_strand_id
1 'polypeptide(L)' 'MKEMFFESKLLPDGHLHCPHEITQKENAHFKVIVTLEENEYEASENEIELSAIHDISEDFLSEEEINYYLKLKDL' A
#
# COMPACT_ATOMS: atom_id res chain seq x y z
N MET A 1 -17.51 -8.51 12.27
CA MET A 1 -16.22 -8.45 11.53
C MET A 1 -15.13 -8.83 12.50
N LYS A 2 -14.22 -9.76 12.12
CA LYS A 2 -13.09 -10.15 12.98
C LYS A 2 -11.87 -9.37 12.53
N GLU A 3 -11.45 -8.41 13.34
CA GLU A 3 -10.24 -7.62 13.10
C GLU A 3 -9.01 -8.44 13.50
N MET A 4 -7.93 -8.28 12.73
CA MET A 4 -6.65 -8.93 12.99
C MET A 4 -5.54 -7.90 12.79
N PHE A 5 -4.60 -7.85 13.73
CA PHE A 5 -3.45 -6.98 13.67
C PHE A 5 -2.20 -7.84 13.51
N PHE A 6 -1.32 -7.45 12.59
CA PHE A 6 -0.04 -8.10 12.38
C PHE A 6 0.98 -7.05 11.94
N GLU A 7 2.25 -7.29 12.28
CA GLU A 7 3.35 -6.48 11.78
C GLU A 7 3.71 -6.93 10.36
N SER A 8 3.70 -5.98 9.44
CA SER A 8 4.19 -6.20 8.07
C SER A 8 5.64 -5.72 7.96
N LYS A 9 6.36 -6.27 6.98
CA LYS A 9 7.72 -5.88 6.64
C LYS A 9 7.74 -5.37 5.21
N LEU A 10 8.48 -4.30 4.98
CA LEU A 10 8.79 -3.83 3.63
C LEU A 10 9.77 -4.80 2.98
N LEU A 11 9.39 -5.33 1.82
CA LEU A 11 10.20 -6.23 1.02
C LEU A 11 11.16 -5.43 0.12
N PRO A 12 12.25 -6.04 -0.38
CA PRO A 12 13.23 -5.34 -1.22
C PRO A 12 12.68 -4.76 -2.52
N ASP A 13 11.52 -5.24 -2.97
CA ASP A 13 10.80 -4.82 -4.17
C ASP A 13 9.77 -3.71 -3.90
N GLY A 14 9.69 -3.22 -2.66
CA GLY A 14 8.77 -2.16 -2.27
C GLY A 14 7.39 -2.64 -1.81
N HIS A 15 7.10 -3.94 -1.86
CA HIS A 15 5.82 -4.48 -1.40
C HIS A 15 5.80 -4.73 0.11
N LEU A 16 4.61 -4.71 0.71
CA LEU A 16 4.40 -5.09 2.11
C LEU A 16 4.08 -6.60 2.22
N HIS A 17 4.82 -7.30 3.09
CA HIS A 17 4.55 -8.72 3.36
C HIS A 17 3.17 -8.94 3.99
N CYS A 18 2.36 -9.82 3.40
CA CYS A 18 1.06 -10.24 3.94
C CYS A 18 1.11 -11.72 4.38
N PRO A 19 0.72 -12.05 5.63
CA PRO A 19 0.66 -13.42 6.12
C PRO A 19 -0.25 -14.32 5.28
N HIS A 20 0.19 -15.57 5.08
CA HIS A 20 -0.50 -16.50 4.19
C HIS A 20 -1.94 -16.78 4.64
N GLU A 21 -2.24 -16.78 5.95
CA GLU A 21 -3.59 -17.01 6.46
C GLU A 21 -4.59 -15.91 6.05
N ILE A 22 -4.09 -14.74 5.65
CA ILE A 22 -4.90 -13.60 5.22
C ILE A 22 -4.98 -13.55 3.69
N THR A 23 -3.90 -13.92 2.98
CA THR A 23 -3.89 -13.94 1.50
C THR A 23 -4.94 -14.85 0.88
N GLN A 24 -5.42 -15.86 1.61
CA GLN A 24 -6.44 -16.79 1.13
C GLN A 24 -7.89 -16.28 1.32
N LYS A 25 -8.08 -15.10 1.94
CA LYS A 25 -9.41 -14.55 2.18
C LYS A 25 -9.86 -13.66 1.03
N GLU A 26 -10.99 -14.00 0.43
CA GLU A 26 -11.67 -13.12 -0.51
C GLU A 26 -12.30 -11.92 0.24
N ASN A 27 -12.33 -10.74 -0.39
CA ASN A 27 -12.92 -9.50 0.13
C ASN A 27 -12.31 -9.00 1.46
N ALA A 28 -11.00 -9.20 1.67
CA ALA A 28 -10.29 -8.63 2.79
C ALA A 28 -10.03 -7.12 2.57
N HIS A 29 -10.32 -6.31 3.59
CA HIS A 29 -9.96 -4.89 3.61
C HIS A 29 -8.75 -4.69 4.53
N PHE A 30 -7.76 -3.97 4.03
CA PHE A 30 -6.52 -3.72 4.76
C PHE A 30 -6.44 -2.25 5.18
N LYS A 31 -5.98 -2.01 6.40
CA LYS A 31 -5.58 -0.67 6.86
C LYS A 31 -4.10 -0.75 7.23
N VAL A 32 -3.27 -0.01 6.52
CA VAL A 32 -1.83 0.08 6.79
C VAL A 32 -1.58 1.29 7.68
N ILE A 33 -0.81 1.11 8.73
CA ILE A 33 -0.34 2.18 9.61
C ILE A 33 1.18 2.14 9.58
N VAL A 34 1.80 3.21 9.11
CA VAL A 34 3.25 3.39 9.11
C VAL A 34 3.60 4.28 10.30
N THR A 35 4.53 3.81 11.14
CA THR A 35 5.09 4.60 12.24
C THR A 35 6.57 4.77 11.96
N LEU A 36 6.98 6.02 11.77
CA LEU A 36 8.39 6.39 11.68
C LEU A 36 8.85 6.65 13.12
N GLU A 37 9.95 6.04 13.56
CA GLU A 37 10.52 6.38 14.86
C GLU A 37 10.97 7.85 14.80
N GLU A 38 10.40 8.69 15.67
CA GLU A 38 10.78 10.09 15.84
C GLU A 38 12.24 10.14 16.27
N ASN A 39 13.18 10.19 15.33
CA ASN A 39 14.51 10.73 15.55
C ASN A 39 15.11 11.18 14.20
N GLU A 40 15.31 12.49 14.12
CA GLU A 40 16.20 13.27 13.22
C GLU A 40 15.57 14.10 12.09
N TYR A 41 14.31 13.91 11.69
CA TYR A 41 13.70 14.78 10.67
C TYR A 41 12.18 14.89 10.78
N GLU A 42 11.68 15.96 11.39
CA GLU A 42 10.29 16.39 11.17
C GLU A 42 10.22 16.93 9.73
N ALA A 43 9.59 16.18 8.83
CA ALA A 43 9.33 16.66 7.48
C ALA A 43 8.52 17.96 7.58
N SER A 44 9.04 19.03 7.00
CA SER A 44 8.35 20.32 6.94
C SER A 44 7.03 20.18 6.17
N GLU A 45 6.04 21.04 6.45
CA GLU A 45 4.76 21.04 5.74
C GLU A 45 4.94 21.06 4.20
N ASN A 46 5.96 21.79 3.71
CA ASN A 46 6.32 21.83 2.29
C ASN A 46 6.84 20.49 1.75
N GLU A 47 7.62 19.74 2.54
CA GLU A 47 8.11 18.40 2.13
C GLU A 47 6.97 17.38 2.10
N ILE A 48 6.01 17.50 3.02
CA ILE A 48 4.78 16.69 3.02
C ILE A 48 3.94 17.01 1.78
N GLU A 49 3.74 18.29 1.45
CA GLU A 49 2.99 18.69 0.25
C GLU A 49 3.70 18.26 -1.04
N LEU A 50 5.02 18.38 -1.12
CA LEU A 50 5.81 17.92 -2.26
C LEU A 50 5.77 16.40 -2.42
N SER A 51 5.88 15.64 -1.32
CA SER A 51 5.69 14.18 -1.35
C SER A 51 4.31 13.83 -1.88
N ALA A 52 3.27 14.50 -1.39
CA ALA A 52 1.91 14.28 -1.87
C ALA A 52 1.77 14.55 -3.36
N ILE A 53 2.42 15.57 -3.93
CA ILE A 53 2.39 15.86 -5.37
C ILE A 53 3.10 14.78 -6.20
N HIS A 54 4.17 14.20 -5.67
CA HIS A 54 4.94 13.16 -6.34
C HIS A 54 4.32 11.77 -6.20
N ASP A 55 3.67 11.47 -5.07
CA ASP A 55 2.96 10.22 -4.82
C ASP A 55 1.85 10.00 -5.86
N ILE A 56 1.09 11.06 -6.22
CA ILE A 56 0.01 10.98 -7.24
C ILE A 56 0.51 10.81 -8.68
N SER A 57 1.80 11.02 -8.96
CA SER A 57 2.29 11.07 -10.35
C SER A 57 2.45 9.69 -10.98
N GLU A 58 2.66 8.65 -10.17
CA GLU A 58 2.70 7.24 -10.60
C GLU A 58 1.54 6.40 -10.02
N ASP A 59 0.64 7.01 -9.25
CA ASP A 59 -0.51 6.37 -8.57
C ASP A 59 -1.69 6.03 -9.51
N PHE A 60 -1.51 6.20 -10.82
CA PHE A 60 -2.46 5.71 -11.80
C PHE A 60 -2.10 4.28 -12.16
N LEU A 61 -2.98 3.35 -11.76
CA LEU A 61 -2.91 1.96 -12.22
C LEU A 61 -2.76 1.95 -13.74
N SER A 62 -1.73 1.27 -14.23
CA SER A 62 -1.58 1.00 -15.65
C SER A 62 -2.81 0.24 -16.16
N GLU A 63 -3.07 0.33 -17.47
CA GLU A 63 -4.19 -0.38 -18.08
C GLU A 63 -4.08 -1.90 -17.85
N GLU A 64 -2.87 -2.43 -17.73
CA GLU A 64 -2.61 -3.83 -17.38
C GLU A 64 -3.05 -4.15 -15.95
N GLU A 65 -2.71 -3.31 -14.99
CA GLU A 65 -3.11 -3.45 -13.58
C GLU A 65 -4.63 -3.32 -13.42
N ILE A 66 -5.24 -2.34 -14.09
CA ILE A 66 -6.70 -2.19 -14.11
C ILE A 66 -7.36 -3.47 -14.63
N ASN A 67 -6.89 -4.01 -15.74
CA ASN A 67 -7.43 -5.23 -16.33
C ASN A 67 -7.25 -6.45 -15.42
N TYR A 68 -6.11 -6.54 -14.73
CA TYR A 68 -5.82 -7.60 -13.76
C TYR A 68 -6.77 -7.53 -12.55
N TYR A 69 -6.93 -6.35 -11.94
CA TYR A 69 -7.79 -6.18 -10.75
C TYR A 69 -9.28 -6.29 -11.08
N LEU A 70 -9.71 -5.82 -12.26
CA LEU A 70 -11.11 -5.87 -12.67
C LEU A 70 -11.49 -7.16 -13.42
N LYS A 71 -10.53 -8.07 -13.66
CA LYS A 71 -10.71 -9.29 -14.48
C LYS A 71 -11.36 -9.00 -15.84
N LEU A 72 -11.03 -7.86 -16.44
CA LEU A 72 -11.63 -7.40 -17.69
C LEU A 72 -11.00 -8.06 -18.93
N LYS A 73 -9.88 -8.77 -18.77
CA LYS A 73 -9.30 -9.63 -19.81
C LYS A 73 -9.63 -11.10 -19.56
N ASP A 74 -10.88 -11.43 -19.84
CA ASP A 74 -11.33 -12.73 -20.32
C ASP A 74 -12.47 -12.45 -21.32
N LEU A 75 -12.10 -12.02 -22.54
CA LEU A 75 -12.91 -12.05 -23.78
C LEU A 75 -12.06 -11.72 -25.01
#